data_AF-A0A963W8K7-F1
#
_entry.id   AF-A0A963W8K7-F1
#
_cell.length_a   1.000
_cell.length_b   1.000
_cell.length_c   1.000
_cell.angle_alpha   90.00
_cell.angle_beta   90.00
_cell.angle_gamma   90.00
#
_symmetry.space_group_name_H-M   'P 1'
#
loop_
_entity.id
_entity.type
_entity.pdbx_description
1 polymer ?
#
loop_
_entity_poly.entity_id
_entity_poly.type
_entity_poly.pdbx_seq_one_letter_code
_entity_poly.pdbx_strand_id
1 'polypeptide(L)'
;MRRTIAVLHGLALALLATLAACADRPADADWPLHGRTDEAQRYSPLEEIDRDNVDRLGLAWFHDLDTDRGQEATPIMVDGVLYLVSAYDVVQALDARTGELLWSY
;
A
#
# COMPACT_ATOMS: atom_id res chain seq x y z
N MET A 1 -40.87 -24.44 26.05
CA MET A 1 -40.51 -23.06 26.45
C MET A 1 -39.01 -22.85 26.23
N ARG A 2 -38.64 -21.78 25.49
CA ARG A 2 -37.34 -21.04 25.45
C ARG A 2 -36.08 -21.80 24.96
N ARG A 3 -35.57 -21.56 23.73
CA ARG A 3 -34.62 -20.47 23.30
C ARG A 3 -33.35 -20.49 24.18
N THR A 4 -32.09 -20.62 23.74
CA THR A 4 -31.35 -19.75 22.79
C THR A 4 -29.89 -20.28 22.69
N ILE A 5 -29.42 -20.84 21.57
CA ILE A 5 -27.96 -21.05 21.29
C ILE A 5 -27.76 -21.05 19.77
N ALA A 6 -27.68 -19.86 19.14
CA ALA A 6 -27.39 -19.78 17.70
C ALA A 6 -26.64 -18.50 17.28
N VAL A 7 -26.08 -17.72 18.21
CA VAL A 7 -25.45 -16.42 17.88
C VAL A 7 -23.92 -16.45 17.98
N LEU A 8 -23.31 -17.48 18.57
CA LEU A 8 -21.87 -17.51 18.82
C LEU A 8 -20.99 -18.01 17.64
N HIS A 9 -21.57 -18.61 16.60
CA HIS A 9 -20.81 -19.08 15.44
C HIS A 9 -20.65 -18.03 14.32
N GLY A 10 -21.49 -16.99 14.28
CA GLY A 10 -21.41 -15.94 13.27
C GLY A 10 -20.32 -14.89 13.54
N LEU A 11 -20.05 -14.61 14.82
CA LEU A 11 -19.10 -13.55 15.21
C LEU A 11 -17.63 -13.97 15.02
N ALA A 12 -17.33 -15.26 15.21
CA ALA A 12 -15.98 -15.79 15.02
C ALA A 12 -15.58 -15.85 13.53
N LEU A 13 -16.53 -16.15 12.64
CA LEU A 13 -16.27 -16.23 11.20
C LEU A 13 -16.06 -14.85 10.56
N ALA A 14 -16.77 -13.82 11.06
CA ALA A 14 -16.57 -12.44 10.63
C ALA A 14 -15.21 -11.88 11.07
N LEU A 15 -14.73 -12.25 12.26
CA LEU A 15 -13.41 -11.85 12.77
C LEU A 15 -12.26 -12.51 11.99
N LEU A 16 -12.44 -13.77 11.58
CA LEU A 16 -11.49 -14.49 10.71
C LEU A 16 -11.42 -13.90 9.29
N ALA A 17 -12.55 -13.43 8.74
CA ALA A 17 -12.58 -12.78 7.42
C ALA A 17 -11.87 -11.42 7.40
N THR A 18 -11.93 -10.64 8.49
CA THR A 18 -11.19 -9.38 8.61
C THR A 18 -9.68 -9.55 8.79
N LEU A 19 -9.23 -10.66 9.40
CA LEU A 19 -7.81 -11.00 9.49
C LEU A 19 -7.22 -11.50 8.16
N ALA A 20 -8.02 -12.13 7.31
CA ALA A 20 -7.58 -12.64 6.01
C ALA A 20 -7.25 -11.53 5.00
N ALA A 21 -7.92 -10.37 5.07
CA ALA A 21 -7.67 -9.25 4.16
C ALA A 21 -6.29 -8.60 4.32
N CYS A 22 -5.60 -8.85 5.43
CA CYS A 22 -4.24 -8.34 5.69
C CYS A 22 -3.15 -9.28 5.13
N ALA A 23 -3.49 -10.54 4.79
CA ALA A 23 -2.53 -11.61 4.55
C ALA A 23 -2.18 -11.86 3.07
N ASP A 24 -2.77 -11.13 2.12
CA ASP A 24 -2.58 -11.38 0.68
C ASP A 24 -1.42 -10.58 0.04
N ARG A 25 -0.65 -9.81 0.82
CA ARG A 25 0.53 -9.13 0.26
C ARG A 25 1.73 -10.08 0.23
N PRO A 26 2.46 -10.14 -0.89
CA PRO A 26 3.77 -10.79 -0.92
C PRO A 26 4.64 -10.20 0.20
N ALA A 27 5.31 -11.05 0.98
CA ALA A 27 6.19 -10.61 2.06
C ALA A 27 7.28 -9.62 1.59
N ASP A 28 7.60 -9.66 0.29
CA ASP A 28 8.62 -8.84 -0.36
C ASP A 28 8.06 -7.63 -1.14
N ALA A 29 6.76 -7.34 -1.02
CA ALA A 29 6.12 -6.24 -1.75
C ALA A 29 6.52 -4.85 -1.23
N ASP A 30 7.00 -4.75 0.00
CA ASP A 30 7.34 -3.48 0.63
C ASP A 30 8.61 -2.84 0.04
N TRP A 31 8.64 -1.50 0.14
CA TRP A 31 9.79 -0.66 -0.19
C TRP A 31 10.11 0.26 1.01
N PRO A 32 10.68 -0.28 2.10
CA PRO A 32 10.82 0.44 3.37
C PRO A 32 11.98 1.44 3.40
N LEU A 33 12.94 1.32 2.49
CA LEU A 33 14.15 2.13 2.43
C LEU A 33 14.27 2.83 1.07
N HIS A 34 15.04 3.92 0.99
CA HIS A 34 15.27 4.64 -0.27
C HIS A 34 15.77 3.71 -1.41
N GLY A 35 16.64 2.75 -1.09
CA GLY A 35 17.13 1.73 -2.02
C GLY A 35 16.43 0.37 -1.95
N ARG A 36 15.24 0.31 -1.34
CA ARG A 36 14.48 -0.88 -0.92
C ARG A 36 15.12 -1.68 0.21
N THR A 37 16.35 -2.15 0.01
CA THR A 37 17.15 -2.91 0.99
C THR A 37 18.41 -2.14 1.37
N ASP A 38 19.14 -2.62 2.37
CA ASP A 38 20.38 -1.99 2.84
C ASP A 38 21.48 -1.97 1.77
N GLU A 39 21.48 -2.92 0.83
CA GLU A 39 22.39 -2.96 -0.30
C GLU A 39 22.06 -1.90 -1.37
N ALA A 40 20.91 -1.25 -1.26
CA ALA A 40 20.45 -0.16 -2.12
C ALA A 40 20.47 -0.47 -3.63
N GLN A 41 20.26 -1.73 -4.00
CA GLN A 41 20.27 -2.17 -5.40
C GLN A 41 19.06 -1.70 -6.20
N ARG A 42 17.99 -1.25 -5.53
CA ARG A 42 16.70 -0.87 -6.14
C ARG A 42 16.09 -2.00 -6.99
N TYR A 43 16.38 -3.25 -6.62
CA TYR A 43 15.83 -4.43 -7.27
C TYR A 43 14.54 -4.87 -6.56
N SER A 44 13.48 -5.16 -7.32
CA SER A 44 12.24 -5.77 -6.83
C SER A 44 12.12 -7.21 -7.35
N PRO A 45 11.79 -8.21 -6.51
CA PRO A 45 11.52 -9.59 -6.91
C PRO A 45 10.07 -9.78 -7.34
N LEU A 46 9.24 -8.71 -7.39
CA LEU A 46 7.88 -8.81 -7.89
C LEU A 46 7.91 -9.07 -9.41
N GLU A 47 7.16 -10.09 -9.84
CA GLU A 47 7.15 -10.58 -11.22
C GLU A 47 5.76 -10.48 -11.87
N GLU A 48 4.76 -9.88 -11.19
CA GLU A 48 3.41 -9.73 -11.75
C GLU A 48 3.41 -8.92 -13.06
N ILE A 49 4.28 -7.92 -13.16
CA ILE A 49 4.50 -7.11 -14.35
C ILE A 49 5.83 -7.54 -14.98
N ASP A 50 5.77 -7.96 -16.23
CA ASP A 50 6.92 -8.50 -16.96
C ASP A 50 6.94 -8.06 -18.43
N ARG A 51 7.88 -8.60 -19.21
CA ARG A 51 8.06 -8.24 -20.63
C ARG A 51 6.89 -8.64 -21.53
N ASP A 52 6.07 -9.59 -21.09
CA ASP A 52 4.98 -10.16 -21.88
C ASP A 52 3.65 -9.44 -21.61
N ASN A 53 3.57 -8.63 -20.54
CA ASN A 53 2.33 -7.94 -20.15
C ASN A 53 2.46 -6.44 -19.84
N VAL A 54 3.68 -5.87 -19.86
CA VAL A 54 3.92 -4.43 -19.58
C VAL A 54 3.14 -3.51 -20.52
N ASP A 55 2.81 -3.98 -21.72
CA ASP A 55 1.99 -3.28 -22.72
C ASP A 55 0.54 -3.03 -22.27
N ARG A 56 0.08 -3.72 -21.22
CA ARG A 56 -1.27 -3.60 -20.65
C ARG A 56 -1.35 -2.63 -19.48
N LEU A 57 -0.23 -2.03 -19.05
CA LEU A 57 -0.22 -1.10 -17.94
C LEU A 57 -1.03 0.16 -18.24
N GLY A 58 -1.73 0.64 -17.22
CA GLY A 58 -2.48 1.89 -17.24
C GLY A 58 -2.37 2.62 -15.91
N LEU A 59 -2.72 3.91 -15.92
CA LEU A 59 -2.80 4.72 -14.71
C LEU A 59 -3.90 4.19 -13.80
N ALA A 60 -3.54 3.74 -12.60
CA ALA A 60 -4.51 3.30 -11.59
C ALA A 60 -5.16 4.48 -10.86
N TRP A 61 -4.34 5.44 -10.42
CA TRP A 61 -4.76 6.67 -9.74
C TRP A 61 -3.63 7.71 -9.82
N PHE A 62 -3.95 8.97 -9.52
CA PHE A 62 -2.97 10.05 -9.33
C PHE A 62 -3.36 10.87 -8.10
N HIS A 63 -2.37 11.54 -7.50
CA HIS A 63 -2.56 12.47 -6.39
C HIS A 63 -1.84 13.78 -6.74
N ASP A 64 -2.57 14.88 -6.71
CA ASP A 64 -2.00 16.20 -7.00
C ASP A 64 -1.17 16.69 -5.82
N LEU A 65 -0.01 17.28 -6.12
CA LEU A 65 0.83 17.95 -5.14
C LEU A 65 0.52 19.45 -5.15
N ASP A 66 0.57 20.10 -3.99
CA ASP A 66 0.26 21.53 -3.84
C ASP A 66 1.35 22.48 -4.39
N THR A 67 2.24 21.96 -5.26
CA THR A 67 3.38 22.70 -5.79
C THR A 67 3.91 22.11 -7.09
N ASP A 68 4.31 22.98 -8.02
CA ASP A 68 4.99 22.61 -9.27
C ASP A 68 6.53 22.62 -9.15
N ARG A 69 7.05 22.70 -7.91
CA ARG A 69 8.50 22.62 -7.65
C ARG A 69 9.03 21.20 -7.89
N GLY A 70 10.36 21.09 -7.96
CA GLY A 70 11.04 19.81 -8.22
C GLY A 70 10.64 18.73 -7.21
N GLN A 71 10.38 17.53 -7.73
CA GLN A 71 10.02 16.34 -6.97
C GLN A 71 11.11 15.30 -7.15
N GLU A 72 11.81 14.98 -6.07
CA GLU A 72 13.00 14.10 -6.09
C GLU A 72 12.86 12.88 -5.17
N ALA A 73 11.75 12.81 -4.42
CA ALA A 73 11.54 11.74 -3.45
C ALA A 73 11.45 10.37 -4.15
N THR A 74 12.08 9.37 -3.53
CA THR A 74 11.72 7.97 -3.73
C THR A 74 10.65 7.63 -2.69
N PRO A 75 9.41 7.31 -3.09
CA PRO A 75 8.36 6.94 -2.15
C PRO A 75 8.77 5.71 -1.33
N ILE A 76 8.32 5.68 -0.08
CA ILE A 76 8.43 4.53 0.83
C ILE A 76 7.07 3.87 0.88
N MET A 77 7.01 2.54 0.72
CA MET A 77 5.76 1.78 0.81
C MET A 77 5.89 0.71 1.88
N VAL A 78 5.06 0.80 2.92
CA VAL A 78 5.03 -0.14 4.03
C VAL A 78 3.59 -0.34 4.46
N ASP A 79 3.17 -1.59 4.63
CA ASP A 79 1.82 -1.93 5.13
C ASP A 79 0.66 -1.30 4.35
N GLY A 80 0.82 -1.17 3.02
CA GLY A 80 -0.18 -0.61 2.14
C GLY A 80 -0.30 0.92 2.19
N VAL A 81 0.60 1.58 2.90
CA VAL A 81 0.69 3.04 2.95
C VAL A 81 1.90 3.50 2.14
N LEU A 82 1.65 4.45 1.23
CA LEU A 82 2.68 5.14 0.46
C LEU A 82 3.04 6.45 1.16
N TYR A 83 4.30 6.62 1.53
CA TYR A 83 4.84 7.84 2.10
C TYR A 83 5.71 8.55 1.07
N LEU A 84 5.44 9.82 0.83
CA LEU A 84 6.25 10.65 -0.07
C LEU A 84 6.50 12.02 0.56
N VAL A 85 7.59 12.65 0.14
CA VAL A 85 7.94 14.01 0.52
C VAL A 85 7.90 14.86 -0.73
N SER A 86 7.12 15.94 -0.70
CA SER A 86 7.10 16.92 -1.79
C SER A 86 8.02 18.11 -1.48
N ALA A 87 8.13 19.05 -2.41
CA ALA A 87 8.91 20.27 -2.17
C ALA A 87 8.50 20.97 -0.86
N TYR A 88 9.46 21.67 -0.25
CA TYR A 88 9.31 22.31 1.07
C TYR A 88 9.08 21.33 2.24
N ASP A 89 9.57 20.11 2.09
CA ASP A 89 9.57 19.06 3.12
C ASP A 89 8.17 18.64 3.59
N VAL A 90 7.14 18.88 2.77
CA VAL A 90 5.78 18.46 3.08
C VAL A 90 5.68 16.94 2.93
N VAL A 91 5.39 16.26 4.04
CA VAL A 91 5.29 14.80 4.10
C VAL A 91 3.84 14.39 3.96
N GLN A 92 3.56 13.47 3.03
CA GLN A 92 2.22 12.93 2.82
C GLN A 92 2.23 11.41 2.97
N ALA A 93 1.19 10.88 3.61
CA ALA A 93 0.90 9.45 3.63
C ALA A 93 -0.42 9.18 2.91
N LEU A 94 -0.40 8.23 1.99
CA LEU A 94 -1.54 7.87 1.15
C LEU A 94 -1.83 6.38 1.27
N ASP A 95 -3.10 6.00 1.16
CA ASP A 95 -3.45 4.60 0.88
C ASP A 95 -2.90 4.24 -0.50
N ALA A 96 -2.01 3.24 -0.57
CA ALA A 96 -1.31 2.89 -1.81
C ALA A 96 -2.23 2.30 -2.89
N ARG A 97 -3.41 1.79 -2.50
CA ARG A 97 -4.38 1.19 -3.43
C ARG A 97 -5.29 2.25 -4.04
N THR A 98 -5.74 3.22 -3.24
CA THR A 98 -6.74 4.21 -3.67
C THR A 98 -6.16 5.57 -4.02
N GLY A 99 -4.97 5.90 -3.50
CA GLY A 99 -4.40 7.25 -3.57
C GLY A 99 -5.04 8.22 -2.57
N GLU A 100 -5.87 7.75 -1.63
CA GLU A 100 -6.48 8.60 -0.62
C GLU A 100 -5.42 9.15 0.34
N LEU A 101 -5.39 10.47 0.53
CA LEU A 101 -4.54 11.13 1.52
C LEU A 101 -5.01 10.76 2.94
N LEU A 102 -4.17 10.06 3.68
CA LEU A 102 -4.42 9.69 5.06
C LEU A 102 -4.07 10.83 6.02
N TRP A 103 -2.91 11.47 5.79
CA TRP A 103 -2.46 12.64 6.53
C TRP A 103 -1.34 13.38 5.79
N SER A 104 -1.13 14.64 6.17
CA SER A 104 -0.01 15.48 5.70
C SER A 104 0.62 16.20 6.90
N TYR A 105 1.94 16.42 6.84
CA TYR A 105 2.74 17.18 7.81
C TYR A 105 3.59 18.24 7.11
#